data_AF-A0A0C2Z8F0-F1
#
_entry.id   AF-A0A0C2Z8F0-F1
#
_cell.length_a   1.000
_cell.length_b   1.000
_cell.length_c   1.000
_cell.angle_alpha   90.00
_cell.angle_beta   90.00
_cell.angle_gamma   90.00
#
_symmetry.space_group_name_H-M   'P 1'
#
loop_
_entity.id
_entity.type
_entity.pdbx_description
1 polymer ?
#
loop_
_entity_poly.entity_id
_entity_poly.type
_entity_poly.pdbx_seq_one_letter_code
_entity_poly.pdbx_strand_id
1 'polypeptide(L)'
;MSRYMLSDAVNLEIYNKFLEFKKVFFEDGVSIFNKNLKLFDNDEVFQEYEDRIIKNYDDSKRPNLVKYIEQLSSANEKVRHFFANLIWLYNYPIYDKKNETKIKTIEIYLDKYYDETSVKESLPKHGIASYGRLSQYLYFDINFIYFFTKEYIRQKNNPNEIINSINLYDSMKKISTEHFKEMNHLASKHMLNYLFDPDYYEPIVNTSCKRKIVETYYDEYNDQTLDNDIYKIRKETFGFENSIYGEICGTHAIYKRANGDQITKKRAQVSEVGSIGSKTDFDLDLNQKTYEDDILADVKKKIENGMRAEELVYEIIKHNVDRKILINKISQIYKIKAFDVLTENIEKVIHYSKNYDRYAPFDLISTHNDDILYIEVKSTTGNTIYFSKAEIKFAYDHLENYEVVIVKGNTIYEIDIYDTIIDVYSIMINNEVNWSYETISFKIDFFE
;
A
#
# COMPACT_ATOMS: atom_id res chain seq x y z
N MET A 1 -14.87 -7.04 -10.70
CA MET A 1 -16.10 -6.24 -10.70
C MET A 1 -17.24 -7.03 -11.27
N SER A 2 -18.21 -7.42 -10.45
CA SER A 2 -19.54 -7.55 -11.03
C SER A 2 -19.87 -6.27 -11.78
N ARG A 3 -20.58 -6.36 -12.89
CA ARG A 3 -20.96 -5.22 -13.76
C ARG A 3 -21.33 -3.92 -13.01
N TYR A 4 -21.75 -4.00 -11.75
CA TYR A 4 -21.97 -2.87 -10.85
C TYR A 4 -20.75 -1.97 -10.61
N MET A 5 -19.53 -2.48 -10.38
CA MET A 5 -18.38 -1.58 -10.13
C MET A 5 -17.84 -0.89 -11.40
N LEU A 6 -18.26 -1.34 -12.59
CA LEU A 6 -18.02 -0.68 -13.88
C LEU A 6 -19.09 0.37 -14.24
N SER A 7 -20.08 0.60 -13.37
CA SER A 7 -21.06 1.70 -13.57
C SER A 7 -20.48 3.07 -13.21
N ASP A 8 -19.36 3.11 -12.50
CA ASP A 8 -18.55 4.31 -12.32
C ASP A 8 -17.73 4.55 -13.59
N ALA A 9 -17.89 5.73 -14.20
CA ALA A 9 -17.20 6.12 -15.43
C ALA A 9 -15.67 6.01 -15.30
N VAL A 10 -15.11 6.22 -14.10
CA VAL A 10 -13.67 6.12 -13.84
C VAL A 10 -13.21 4.66 -13.89
N ASN A 11 -13.93 3.75 -13.22
CA ASN A 11 -13.58 2.31 -13.24
C ASN A 11 -13.71 1.70 -14.63
N LEU A 12 -14.70 2.16 -15.41
CA LEU A 12 -14.88 1.75 -16.80
C LEU A 12 -13.73 2.22 -17.70
N GLU A 13 -13.29 3.48 -17.56
CA GLU A 13 -12.12 4.00 -18.28
C GLU A 13 -10.88 3.16 -17.98
N ILE A 14 -10.62 2.89 -16.69
CA ILE A 14 -9.47 2.09 -16.27
C ILE A 14 -9.56 0.70 -16.90
N TYR A 15 -10.68 -0.01 -16.73
CA TYR A 15 -10.84 -1.35 -17.29
C TYR A 15 -10.69 -1.39 -18.82
N ASN A 16 -11.20 -0.38 -19.53
CA ASN A 16 -11.00 -0.27 -20.97
C ASN A 16 -9.52 -0.16 -21.36
N LYS A 17 -8.69 0.50 -20.55
CA LYS A 17 -7.23 0.51 -20.74
C LYS A 17 -6.60 -0.86 -20.53
N PHE A 18 -7.07 -1.64 -19.56
CA PHE A 18 -6.66 -3.04 -19.46
C PHE A 18 -7.09 -3.87 -20.68
N LEU A 19 -8.30 -3.67 -21.21
CA LEU A 19 -8.74 -4.38 -22.41
C LEU A 19 -7.89 -4.02 -23.64
N GLU A 20 -7.49 -2.75 -23.79
CA GLU A 20 -6.52 -2.34 -24.81
C GLU A 20 -5.19 -3.08 -24.62
N PHE A 21 -4.63 -3.06 -23.40
CA PHE A 21 -3.41 -3.78 -23.08
C PHE A 21 -3.52 -5.28 -23.36
N LYS A 22 -4.63 -5.90 -22.95
CA LYS A 22 -4.87 -7.34 -23.13
C LYS A 22 -4.80 -7.72 -24.60
N LYS A 23 -5.47 -6.95 -25.45
CA LYS A 23 -5.44 -7.14 -26.90
C LYS A 23 -4.02 -6.96 -27.44
N VAL A 24 -3.38 -5.84 -27.16
CA VAL A 24 -2.06 -5.51 -27.74
C VAL A 24 -0.97 -6.48 -27.27
N PHE A 25 -0.89 -6.73 -25.97
CA PHE A 25 0.15 -7.54 -25.37
C PHE A 25 -0.14 -9.04 -25.53
N PHE A 26 -1.30 -9.53 -25.09
CA PHE A 26 -1.54 -10.98 -25.06
C PHE A 26 -2.10 -11.57 -26.36
N GLU A 27 -2.90 -10.82 -27.12
CA GLU A 27 -3.53 -11.33 -28.35
C GLU A 27 -2.66 -11.03 -29.58
N ASP A 28 -2.25 -9.78 -29.77
CA ASP A 28 -1.42 -9.35 -30.90
C ASP A 28 0.07 -9.65 -30.70
N GLY A 29 0.49 -9.91 -29.45
CA GLY A 29 1.86 -10.28 -29.09
C GLY A 29 2.88 -9.17 -29.34
N VAL A 30 2.50 -7.91 -29.16
CA VAL A 30 3.36 -6.74 -29.36
C VAL A 30 3.43 -5.88 -28.09
N SER A 31 4.39 -4.96 -28.04
CA SER A 31 4.50 -4.04 -26.91
C SER A 31 3.41 -2.98 -26.94
N ILE A 32 2.79 -2.66 -25.78
CA ILE A 32 1.89 -1.51 -25.68
C ILE A 32 2.59 -0.17 -25.96
N PHE A 33 3.92 -0.11 -25.76
CA PHE A 33 4.74 1.08 -25.97
C PHE A 33 5.34 1.17 -27.38
N ASN A 34 5.26 0.08 -28.16
CA ASN A 34 5.67 0.05 -29.56
C ASN A 34 4.89 -1.04 -30.28
N LYS A 35 3.77 -0.66 -30.92
CA LYS A 35 2.83 -1.59 -31.56
C LYS A 35 3.44 -2.33 -32.77
N ASN A 36 4.60 -1.91 -33.26
CA ASN A 36 5.33 -2.59 -34.35
C ASN A 36 6.31 -3.65 -33.84
N LEU A 37 6.63 -3.65 -32.54
CA LEU A 37 7.60 -4.57 -31.95
C LEU A 37 6.90 -5.85 -31.49
N LYS A 38 7.12 -6.94 -32.23
CA LYS A 38 6.67 -8.29 -31.85
C LYS A 38 7.51 -8.81 -30.67
N LEU A 39 6.83 -9.34 -29.66
CA LEU A 39 7.44 -9.87 -28.44
C LEU A 39 7.40 -11.42 -28.40
N PHE A 40 6.36 -12.01 -28.97
CA PHE A 40 6.08 -13.46 -28.87
C PHE A 40 6.19 -14.19 -30.23
N ASP A 41 6.96 -13.64 -31.16
CA ASP A 41 7.34 -14.28 -32.43
C ASP A 41 8.33 -15.44 -32.23
N ASN A 42 9.01 -15.49 -31.09
CA ASN A 42 9.88 -16.58 -30.64
C ASN A 42 9.98 -16.59 -29.10
N ASP A 43 10.75 -17.54 -28.54
CA ASP A 43 10.91 -17.71 -27.08
C ASP A 43 12.00 -16.79 -26.45
N GLU A 44 12.61 -15.89 -27.23
CA GLU A 44 13.74 -15.04 -26.83
C GLU A 44 13.47 -14.26 -25.54
N VAL A 45 12.31 -13.58 -25.47
CA VAL A 45 11.96 -12.76 -24.29
C VAL A 45 11.79 -13.61 -23.03
N PHE A 46 11.34 -14.85 -23.18
CA PHE A 46 11.19 -15.76 -22.04
C PHE A 46 12.54 -16.29 -21.56
N GLN A 47 13.43 -16.66 -22.49
CA GLN A 47 14.77 -17.15 -22.18
C GLN A 47 15.63 -16.05 -21.54
N GLU A 48 15.67 -14.86 -22.14
CA GLU A 48 16.42 -13.72 -21.61
C GLU A 48 15.90 -13.27 -20.25
N TYR A 49 14.58 -13.29 -20.03
CA TYR A 49 14.02 -12.99 -18.71
C TYR A 49 14.47 -14.01 -17.65
N GLU A 50 14.41 -15.31 -17.94
CA GLU A 50 14.84 -16.35 -17.01
C GLU A 50 16.31 -16.21 -16.64
N ASP A 51 17.17 -15.99 -17.62
CA ASP A 51 18.60 -15.85 -17.41
C ASP A 51 18.94 -14.59 -16.61
N ARG A 52 18.31 -13.46 -16.91
CA ARG A 52 18.62 -12.16 -16.28
C ARG A 52 17.96 -11.95 -14.93
N ILE A 53 16.76 -12.48 -14.71
CA ILE A 53 15.93 -12.15 -13.54
C ILE A 53 15.82 -13.30 -12.55
N ILE A 54 15.69 -14.54 -13.04
CA ILE A 54 15.47 -15.71 -12.17
C ILE A 54 16.79 -16.41 -11.83
N LYS A 55 17.67 -16.65 -12.82
CA LYS A 55 18.98 -17.26 -12.58
C LYS A 55 19.96 -16.29 -11.93
N ASN A 56 19.94 -15.03 -12.35
CA ASN A 56 20.73 -13.96 -11.73
C ASN A 56 19.96 -13.25 -10.61
N TYR A 57 19.35 -14.01 -9.71
CA TYR A 57 18.59 -13.47 -8.58
C TYR A 57 19.52 -12.70 -7.62
N ASP A 58 19.07 -11.53 -7.20
CA ASP A 58 19.77 -10.69 -6.22
C ASP A 58 18.93 -10.59 -4.94
N ASP A 59 19.37 -11.28 -3.88
CA ASP A 59 18.75 -11.32 -2.55
C ASP A 59 19.22 -10.19 -1.62
N SER A 60 20.09 -9.29 -2.10
CA SER A 60 20.62 -8.18 -1.31
C SER A 60 19.51 -7.21 -0.88
N LYS A 61 19.79 -6.37 0.11
CA LYS A 61 18.83 -5.35 0.58
C LYS A 61 18.72 -4.13 -0.35
N ARG A 62 19.34 -4.17 -1.54
CA ARG A 62 19.31 -3.04 -2.48
C ARG A 62 17.88 -2.82 -3.00
N PRO A 63 17.49 -1.57 -3.33
CA PRO A 63 16.19 -1.31 -3.92
C PRO A 63 15.98 -2.11 -5.21
N ASN A 64 14.78 -2.67 -5.41
CA ASN A 64 14.46 -3.49 -6.58
C ASN A 64 14.72 -2.76 -7.91
N LEU A 65 14.49 -1.44 -7.95
CA LEU A 65 14.80 -0.62 -9.12
C LEU A 65 16.28 -0.73 -9.54
N VAL A 66 17.20 -0.65 -8.58
CA VAL A 66 18.64 -0.74 -8.83
C VAL A 66 19.00 -2.13 -9.36
N LYS A 67 18.46 -3.17 -8.72
CA LYS A 67 18.66 -4.57 -9.13
C LYS A 67 18.21 -4.80 -10.56
N TYR A 68 17.01 -4.36 -10.92
CA TYR A 68 16.47 -4.54 -12.26
C TYR A 68 17.21 -3.74 -13.33
N ILE A 69 17.68 -2.52 -13.02
CA ILE A 69 18.54 -1.75 -13.94
C ILE A 69 19.82 -2.54 -14.27
N GLU A 70 20.46 -3.13 -13.26
CA GLU A 70 21.68 -3.92 -13.45
C GLU A 70 21.38 -5.22 -14.21
N GLN A 71 20.32 -5.95 -13.86
CA GLN A 71 19.93 -7.19 -14.53
C GLN A 71 19.52 -6.99 -16.00
N LEU A 72 18.91 -5.83 -16.30
CA LEU A 72 18.53 -5.43 -17.66
C LEU A 72 19.65 -4.68 -18.39
N SER A 73 20.82 -4.51 -17.77
CA SER A 73 21.97 -3.91 -18.43
C SER A 73 22.30 -4.71 -19.70
N SER A 74 22.55 -4.00 -20.81
CA SER A 74 22.75 -4.57 -22.15
C SER A 74 21.59 -5.40 -22.74
N ALA A 75 20.41 -5.46 -22.10
CA ALA A 75 19.24 -6.11 -22.69
C ALA A 75 18.81 -5.40 -23.98
N ASN A 76 18.38 -6.18 -24.97
CA ASN A 76 17.92 -5.64 -26.24
C ASN A 76 16.52 -5.00 -26.11
N GLU A 77 16.08 -4.33 -27.18
CA GLU A 77 14.79 -3.63 -27.25
C GLU A 77 13.62 -4.52 -26.86
N LYS A 78 13.58 -5.74 -27.40
CA LYS A 78 12.49 -6.69 -27.20
C LYS A 78 12.35 -7.10 -25.74
N VAL A 79 13.46 -7.40 -25.08
CA VAL A 79 13.49 -7.76 -23.65
C VAL A 79 13.12 -6.57 -22.77
N ARG A 80 13.62 -5.37 -23.07
CA ARG A 80 13.28 -4.13 -22.35
C ARG A 80 11.78 -3.83 -22.44
N HIS A 81 11.21 -3.91 -23.64
CA HIS A 81 9.78 -3.74 -23.85
C HIS A 81 8.96 -4.83 -23.18
N PHE A 82 9.36 -6.10 -23.25
CA PHE A 82 8.70 -7.19 -22.54
C PHE A 82 8.64 -6.93 -21.03
N PHE A 83 9.79 -6.62 -20.42
CA PHE A 83 9.86 -6.31 -18.99
C PHE A 83 8.99 -5.09 -18.63
N ALA A 84 9.05 -4.02 -19.42
CA ALA A 84 8.22 -2.84 -19.21
C ALA A 84 6.72 -3.15 -19.27
N ASN A 85 6.27 -4.11 -20.10
CA ASN A 85 4.87 -4.54 -20.14
C ASN A 85 4.46 -5.31 -18.87
N LEU A 86 5.37 -6.12 -18.29
CA LEU A 86 5.12 -6.76 -16.99
C LEU A 86 5.00 -5.71 -15.87
N ILE A 87 5.89 -4.72 -15.88
CA ILE A 87 5.86 -3.59 -14.94
C ILE A 87 4.60 -2.73 -15.13
N TRP A 88 4.15 -2.55 -16.37
CA TRP A 88 2.88 -1.88 -16.66
C TRP A 88 1.75 -2.62 -15.98
N LEU A 89 1.65 -3.94 -16.16
CA LEU A 89 0.58 -4.75 -15.59
C LEU A 89 0.63 -4.79 -14.06
N TYR A 90 1.83 -4.72 -13.47
CA TYR A 90 2.01 -4.58 -12.03
C TYR A 90 1.52 -3.22 -11.51
N ASN A 91 1.93 -2.11 -12.14
CA ASN A 91 1.60 -0.76 -11.69
C ASN A 91 0.18 -0.33 -12.08
N TYR A 92 -0.41 -0.93 -13.11
CA TYR A 92 -1.69 -0.54 -13.69
C TYR A 92 -2.81 -0.50 -12.65
N PRO A 93 -3.00 -1.53 -11.79
CA PRO A 93 -4.09 -1.53 -10.82
C PRO A 93 -3.93 -0.54 -9.67
N ILE A 94 -2.73 0.01 -9.43
CA ILE A 94 -2.36 0.74 -8.21
C ILE A 94 -2.93 2.18 -8.23
N TYR A 95 -3.94 2.52 -7.42
CA TYR A 95 -4.54 3.87 -7.43
C TYR A 95 -3.77 4.91 -6.62
N ASP A 96 -3.02 4.47 -5.63
CA ASP A 96 -2.28 5.26 -4.64
C ASP A 96 -0.92 5.73 -5.16
N LYS A 97 -0.43 5.13 -6.25
CA LYS A 97 0.83 5.54 -6.90
C LYS A 97 0.59 6.65 -7.92
N LYS A 98 1.25 7.80 -7.72
CA LYS A 98 1.22 8.94 -8.67
C LYS A 98 1.56 8.51 -10.09
N ASN A 99 0.86 9.07 -11.08
CA ASN A 99 1.05 8.71 -12.48
C ASN A 99 2.45 9.08 -12.98
N GLU A 100 3.03 10.19 -12.52
CA GLU A 100 4.39 10.61 -12.82
C GLU A 100 5.40 9.55 -12.37
N THR A 101 5.19 8.95 -11.20
CA THR A 101 6.02 7.87 -10.67
C THR A 101 5.90 6.61 -11.53
N LYS A 102 4.68 6.27 -12.02
CA LYS A 102 4.47 5.16 -12.95
C LYS A 102 5.20 5.40 -14.28
N ILE A 103 5.07 6.59 -14.86
CA ILE A 103 5.75 7.00 -16.10
C ILE A 103 7.26 6.86 -15.94
N LYS A 104 7.83 7.47 -14.88
CA LYS A 104 9.27 7.42 -14.61
C LYS A 104 9.79 5.99 -14.42
N THR A 105 8.97 5.13 -13.79
CA THR A 105 9.31 3.71 -13.64
C THR A 105 9.41 3.02 -15.01
N ILE A 106 8.44 3.25 -15.91
CA ILE A 106 8.45 2.69 -17.27
C ILE A 106 9.58 3.26 -18.11
N GLU A 107 9.84 4.57 -18.02
CA GLU A 107 10.97 5.25 -18.65
C GLU A 107 12.30 4.56 -18.33
N ILE A 108 12.55 4.31 -17.04
CA ILE A 108 13.79 3.64 -16.59
C ILE A 108 13.95 2.25 -17.22
N TYR A 109 12.86 1.48 -17.31
CA TYR A 109 12.93 0.12 -17.84
C TYR A 109 12.99 0.07 -19.38
N LEU A 110 12.41 1.03 -20.07
CA LEU A 110 12.56 1.21 -21.51
C LEU A 110 13.94 1.79 -21.88
N ASP A 111 14.56 2.57 -20.99
CA ASP A 111 15.89 3.17 -21.17
C ASP A 111 15.92 3.98 -22.49
N LYS A 112 16.93 3.77 -23.35
CA LYS A 112 17.05 4.41 -24.67
C LYS A 112 15.88 4.15 -25.65
N TYR A 113 14.96 3.23 -25.34
CA TYR A 113 13.78 2.91 -26.15
C TYR A 113 12.52 3.64 -25.67
N TYR A 114 12.65 4.55 -24.70
CA TYR A 114 11.55 5.33 -24.18
C TYR A 114 10.99 6.32 -25.22
N ASP A 115 9.68 6.24 -25.44
CA ASP A 115 8.89 7.25 -26.15
C ASP A 115 7.81 7.82 -25.23
N GLU A 116 7.94 9.11 -24.88
CA GLU A 116 7.08 9.78 -23.91
C GLU A 116 5.61 9.76 -24.32
N THR A 117 5.32 9.95 -25.61
CA THR A 117 3.96 10.00 -26.14
C THR A 117 3.27 8.66 -25.94
N SER A 118 3.90 7.57 -26.39
CA SER A 118 3.37 6.20 -26.27
C SER A 118 3.18 5.78 -24.82
N VAL A 119 4.08 6.16 -23.92
CA VAL A 119 3.96 5.84 -22.48
C VAL A 119 2.82 6.61 -21.83
N LYS A 120 2.68 7.92 -22.10
CA LYS A 120 1.59 8.73 -21.55
C LYS A 120 0.21 8.28 -22.03
N GLU A 121 0.08 7.86 -23.28
CA GLU A 121 -1.19 7.39 -23.85
C GLU A 121 -1.61 6.00 -23.35
N SER A 122 -0.64 5.15 -22.99
CA SER A 122 -0.88 3.77 -22.56
C SER A 122 -1.19 3.62 -21.06
N LEU A 123 -0.89 4.62 -20.24
CA LEU A 123 -1.17 4.58 -18.80
C LEU A 123 -2.59 5.10 -18.48
N PRO A 124 -3.34 4.40 -17.60
CA PRO A 124 -4.61 4.94 -17.11
C PRO A 124 -4.36 6.16 -16.20
N LYS A 125 -5.35 7.05 -16.10
CA LYS A 125 -5.29 8.22 -15.19
C LYS A 125 -5.39 7.83 -13.72
N HIS A 126 -6.04 6.72 -13.43
CA HIS A 126 -6.34 6.23 -12.10
C HIS A 126 -6.05 4.72 -12.02
N GLY A 127 -5.94 4.19 -10.80
CA GLY A 127 -5.94 2.75 -10.54
C GLY A 127 -7.25 2.30 -9.91
N ILE A 128 -7.37 1.00 -9.63
CA ILE A 128 -8.58 0.35 -9.12
C ILE A 128 -8.41 -0.32 -7.75
N ALA A 129 -7.17 -0.56 -7.32
CA ALA A 129 -6.83 -1.12 -6.03
C ALA A 129 -5.55 -0.46 -5.49
N SER A 130 -5.37 -0.45 -4.18
CA SER A 130 -4.05 -0.20 -3.59
C SER A 130 -3.47 -1.56 -3.24
N TYR A 131 -2.18 -1.74 -3.53
CA TYR A 131 -1.47 -2.94 -3.07
C TYR A 131 -1.08 -2.83 -1.61
N GLY A 132 -1.17 -1.62 -1.03
CA GLY A 132 -0.63 -1.30 0.28
C GLY A 132 0.80 -1.85 0.39
N ARG A 133 1.06 -2.59 1.47
CA ARG A 133 2.37 -3.19 1.74
C ARG A 133 2.70 -4.43 0.91
N LEU A 134 1.74 -5.03 0.18
CA LEU A 134 2.07 -6.10 -0.77
C LEU A 134 2.93 -5.60 -1.94
N SER A 135 3.01 -4.28 -2.14
CA SER A 135 3.96 -3.67 -3.07
C SER A 135 5.44 -3.97 -2.76
N GLN A 136 5.76 -4.38 -1.52
CA GLN A 136 7.12 -4.74 -1.08
C GLN A 136 7.61 -6.06 -1.70
N TYR A 137 6.70 -6.91 -2.18
CA TYR A 137 7.04 -8.18 -2.83
C TYR A 137 7.17 -8.07 -4.35
N LEU A 138 7.48 -6.88 -4.86
CA LEU A 138 7.63 -6.58 -6.28
C LEU A 138 8.36 -7.69 -7.06
N TYR A 139 9.49 -8.20 -6.56
CA TYR A 139 10.22 -9.26 -7.25
C TYR A 139 9.37 -10.52 -7.50
N PHE A 140 8.64 -10.97 -6.50
CA PHE A 140 7.76 -12.14 -6.60
C PHE A 140 6.52 -11.83 -7.43
N ASP A 141 5.95 -10.62 -7.32
CA ASP A 141 4.82 -10.20 -8.14
C ASP A 141 5.17 -10.14 -9.64
N ILE A 142 6.33 -9.56 -10.01
CA ILE A 142 6.75 -9.52 -11.42
C ILE A 142 7.02 -10.93 -11.95
N ASN A 143 7.65 -11.80 -11.15
CA ASN A 143 7.86 -13.19 -11.54
C ASN A 143 6.54 -13.97 -11.67
N PHE A 144 5.55 -13.72 -10.81
CA PHE A 144 4.22 -14.30 -10.95
C PHE A 144 3.55 -13.86 -12.25
N ILE A 145 3.58 -12.56 -12.55
CA ILE A 145 3.07 -12.00 -13.81
C ILE A 145 3.80 -12.59 -15.02
N TYR A 146 5.12 -12.80 -14.93
CA TYR A 146 5.92 -13.46 -15.95
C TYR A 146 5.44 -14.90 -16.21
N PHE A 147 5.31 -15.74 -15.19
CA PHE A 147 4.88 -17.13 -15.37
C PHE A 147 3.45 -17.20 -15.90
N PHE A 148 2.55 -16.36 -15.40
CA PHE A 148 1.21 -16.22 -15.97
C PHE A 148 1.28 -15.86 -17.46
N THR A 149 2.07 -14.85 -17.82
CA THR A 149 2.22 -14.42 -19.21
C THR A 149 2.73 -15.55 -20.09
N LYS A 150 3.80 -16.23 -19.67
CA LYS A 150 4.41 -17.34 -20.41
C LYS A 150 3.41 -18.48 -20.65
N GLU A 151 2.71 -18.91 -19.61
CA GLU A 151 1.72 -19.99 -19.73
C GLU A 151 0.50 -19.56 -20.54
N TYR A 152 0.01 -18.33 -20.37
CA TYR A 152 -1.12 -17.81 -21.15
C TYR A 152 -0.80 -17.70 -22.64
N ILE A 153 0.40 -17.26 -22.99
CA ILE A 153 0.85 -17.20 -24.38
C ILE A 153 0.98 -18.59 -25.01
N ARG A 154 1.44 -19.59 -24.25
CA ARG A 154 1.63 -20.95 -24.75
C ARG A 154 0.34 -21.75 -24.88
N GLN A 155 -0.53 -21.66 -23.87
CA GLN A 155 -1.70 -22.53 -23.78
C GLN A 155 -2.98 -21.88 -24.31
N LYS A 156 -3.10 -20.54 -24.23
CA LYS A 156 -4.34 -19.78 -24.53
C LYS A 156 -5.58 -20.35 -23.83
N ASN A 157 -5.37 -20.95 -22.65
CA ASN A 157 -6.42 -21.50 -21.81
C ASN A 157 -7.14 -20.40 -21.00
N ASN A 158 -8.12 -20.81 -20.19
CA ASN A 158 -8.79 -19.91 -19.26
C ASN A 158 -7.75 -19.19 -18.36
N PRO A 159 -7.69 -17.84 -18.36
CA PRO A 159 -6.70 -17.10 -17.60
C PRO A 159 -6.73 -17.41 -16.10
N ASN A 160 -7.92 -17.50 -15.50
CA ASN A 160 -8.09 -17.75 -14.08
C ASN A 160 -7.65 -19.15 -13.68
N GLU A 161 -7.88 -20.17 -14.53
CA GLU A 161 -7.34 -21.51 -14.30
C GLU A 161 -5.80 -21.50 -14.28
N ILE A 162 -5.17 -20.79 -15.23
CA ILE A 162 -3.70 -20.63 -15.26
C ILE A 162 -3.23 -19.93 -13.98
N ILE A 163 -3.80 -18.76 -13.66
CA ILE A 163 -3.43 -17.95 -12.48
C ILE A 163 -3.50 -18.80 -11.20
N ASN A 164 -4.55 -19.59 -11.03
CA ASN A 164 -4.74 -20.38 -9.82
C ASN A 164 -3.90 -21.67 -9.77
N SER A 165 -3.39 -22.14 -10.91
CA SER A 165 -2.51 -23.32 -11.00
C SER A 165 -1.02 -23.03 -10.76
N ILE A 166 -0.60 -21.76 -10.86
CA ILE A 166 0.81 -21.38 -10.71
C ILE A 166 1.24 -21.53 -9.25
N ASN A 167 2.16 -22.47 -9.02
CA ASN A 167 3.03 -22.47 -7.84
C ASN A 167 4.32 -21.71 -8.19
N LEU A 168 4.47 -20.49 -7.67
CA LEU A 168 5.59 -19.61 -8.00
C LEU A 168 6.94 -20.21 -7.57
N TYR A 169 7.00 -20.74 -6.34
CA TYR A 169 8.22 -21.31 -5.78
C TYR A 169 8.74 -22.47 -6.65
N ASP A 170 7.86 -23.42 -6.98
CA ASP A 170 8.21 -24.58 -7.82
C ASP A 170 8.62 -24.14 -9.22
N SER A 171 7.92 -23.15 -9.78
CA SER A 171 8.20 -22.63 -11.12
C SER A 171 9.59 -22.00 -11.19
N MET A 172 9.98 -21.21 -10.18
CA MET A 172 11.31 -20.61 -10.10
C MET A 172 12.41 -21.64 -9.83
N LYS A 173 12.14 -22.61 -8.95
CA LYS A 173 13.10 -23.69 -8.61
C LYS A 173 13.40 -24.63 -9.77
N LYS A 174 12.49 -24.76 -10.74
CA LYS A 174 12.76 -25.48 -11.99
C LYS A 174 13.80 -24.79 -12.88
N ILE A 175 13.98 -23.47 -12.73
CA ILE A 175 14.84 -22.64 -13.58
C ILE A 175 16.16 -22.29 -12.88
N SER A 176 16.15 -22.13 -11.56
CA SER A 176 17.28 -21.65 -10.78
C SER A 176 17.47 -22.41 -9.47
N THR A 177 18.73 -22.60 -9.07
CA THR A 177 19.12 -23.23 -7.80
C THR A 177 19.07 -22.28 -6.61
N GLU A 178 18.86 -20.98 -6.86
CA GLU A 178 18.85 -19.91 -5.87
C GLU A 178 17.84 -20.10 -4.74
N HIS A 179 18.10 -19.53 -3.57
CA HIS A 179 17.21 -19.66 -2.41
C HIS A 179 16.05 -18.66 -2.46
N PHE A 180 14.92 -19.09 -3.03
CA PHE A 180 13.69 -18.31 -3.04
C PHE A 180 12.86 -18.47 -1.76
N LYS A 181 12.14 -17.41 -1.37
CA LYS A 181 11.10 -17.50 -0.35
C LYS A 181 9.83 -18.09 -0.97
N GLU A 182 9.17 -18.98 -0.24
CA GLU A 182 7.83 -19.46 -0.61
C GLU A 182 6.80 -18.36 -0.32
N MET A 183 6.10 -17.91 -1.36
CA MET A 183 5.16 -16.79 -1.32
C MET A 183 3.80 -17.24 -1.82
N ASN A 184 2.81 -17.27 -0.92
CA ASN A 184 1.44 -17.70 -1.22
C ASN A 184 0.46 -16.52 -1.42
N HIS A 185 0.82 -15.33 -0.95
CA HIS A 185 0.02 -14.11 -1.05
C HIS A 185 0.74 -13.08 -1.92
N LEU A 186 0.17 -12.79 -3.09
CA LEU A 186 0.74 -11.87 -4.08
C LEU A 186 -0.36 -10.97 -4.61
N ALA A 187 -0.15 -9.66 -4.56
CA ALA A 187 -1.11 -8.68 -5.06
C ALA A 187 -1.45 -8.92 -6.53
N SER A 188 -0.43 -9.26 -7.33
CA SER A 188 -0.56 -9.58 -8.74
C SER A 188 -1.50 -10.76 -9.01
N LYS A 189 -1.47 -11.82 -8.19
CA LYS A 189 -2.37 -12.98 -8.35
C LYS A 189 -3.84 -12.57 -8.23
N HIS A 190 -4.17 -11.78 -7.22
CA HIS A 190 -5.53 -11.30 -6.99
C HIS A 190 -5.97 -10.35 -8.10
N MET A 191 -5.09 -9.43 -8.48
CA MET A 191 -5.42 -8.46 -9.52
C MET A 191 -5.59 -9.08 -10.88
N LEU A 192 -4.74 -10.05 -11.25
CA LEU A 192 -4.92 -10.76 -12.52
C LEU A 192 -6.25 -11.52 -12.54
N ASN A 193 -6.61 -12.23 -11.46
CA ASN A 193 -7.91 -12.90 -11.38
C ASN A 193 -9.06 -11.92 -11.63
N TYR A 194 -9.00 -10.76 -10.98
CA TYR A 194 -9.97 -9.68 -11.15
C TYR A 194 -9.98 -9.08 -12.56
N LEU A 195 -8.83 -8.84 -13.19
CA LEU A 195 -8.77 -8.15 -14.49
C LEU A 195 -9.29 -9.05 -15.60
N PHE A 196 -8.98 -10.33 -15.53
CA PHE A 196 -9.43 -11.30 -16.53
C PHE A 196 -10.86 -11.78 -16.30
N ASP A 197 -11.34 -11.74 -15.05
CA ASP A 197 -12.71 -12.11 -14.72
C ASP A 197 -13.30 -11.20 -13.65
N PRO A 198 -13.67 -9.96 -14.03
CA PRO A 198 -14.20 -9.02 -13.07
C PRO A 198 -15.54 -9.54 -12.52
N ASP A 199 -16.38 -10.22 -13.29
CA ASP A 199 -17.73 -10.56 -12.82
C ASP A 199 -17.71 -11.38 -11.52
N TYR A 200 -16.71 -12.25 -11.36
CA TYR A 200 -16.58 -13.15 -10.22
C TYR A 200 -15.59 -12.70 -9.14
N TYR A 201 -14.62 -11.85 -9.48
CA TYR A 201 -13.59 -11.39 -8.54
C TYR A 201 -13.72 -9.88 -8.23
N GLU A 202 -13.38 -9.48 -7.00
CA GLU A 202 -13.30 -8.07 -6.60
C GLU A 202 -11.85 -7.62 -6.41
N PRO A 203 -11.53 -6.31 -6.56
CA PRO A 203 -10.17 -5.80 -6.52
C PRO A 203 -9.69 -5.66 -5.07
N ILE A 204 -9.84 -6.73 -4.28
CA ILE A 204 -9.53 -6.78 -2.85
C ILE A 204 -8.14 -7.36 -2.69
N VAL A 205 -7.16 -6.48 -2.52
CA VAL A 205 -5.75 -6.90 -2.39
C VAL A 205 -5.36 -7.12 -0.93
N ASN A 206 -5.87 -6.28 -0.02
CA ASN A 206 -5.48 -6.27 1.39
C ASN A 206 -5.94 -7.53 2.17
N THR A 207 -4.98 -8.28 2.73
CA THR A 207 -5.21 -9.48 3.55
C THR A 207 -6.11 -9.24 4.76
N SER A 208 -5.98 -8.10 5.47
CA SER A 208 -6.82 -7.85 6.66
C SER A 208 -8.30 -7.72 6.31
N CYS A 209 -8.60 -7.06 5.19
CA CYS A 209 -9.95 -6.97 4.66
C CYS A 209 -10.47 -8.35 4.26
N LYS A 210 -9.62 -9.17 3.63
CA LYS A 210 -10.00 -10.54 3.26
C LYS A 210 -10.34 -11.40 4.47
N ARG A 211 -9.52 -11.37 5.52
CA ARG A 211 -9.79 -12.06 6.80
C ARG A 211 -11.14 -11.65 7.36
N LYS A 212 -11.36 -10.34 7.50
CA LYS A 212 -12.62 -9.78 8.01
C LYS A 212 -13.83 -10.26 7.21
N ILE A 213 -13.72 -10.29 5.87
CA ILE A 213 -14.78 -10.83 5.01
C ILE A 213 -15.02 -12.30 5.33
N VAL A 214 -13.98 -13.14 5.33
CA VAL A 214 -14.12 -14.59 5.57
C VAL A 214 -14.69 -14.89 6.95
N GLU A 215 -14.17 -14.24 7.99
CA GLU A 215 -14.67 -14.35 9.38
C GLU A 215 -16.15 -13.99 9.49
N THR A 216 -16.62 -12.99 8.74
CA THR A 216 -18.03 -12.57 8.77
C THR A 216 -18.98 -13.69 8.31
N TYR A 217 -18.51 -14.64 7.48
CA TYR A 217 -19.35 -15.71 6.93
C TYR A 217 -19.05 -17.09 7.51
N TYR A 218 -17.80 -17.38 7.88
CA TYR A 218 -17.36 -18.72 8.28
C TYR A 218 -16.88 -18.81 9.73
N ASP A 219 -16.94 -17.73 10.52
CA ASP A 219 -16.46 -17.59 11.91
C ASP A 219 -14.95 -17.81 12.11
N GLU A 220 -14.32 -18.64 11.29
CA GLU A 220 -12.88 -18.91 11.22
C GLU A 220 -12.36 -18.67 9.80
N TYR A 221 -11.05 -18.41 9.69
CA TYR A 221 -10.38 -18.20 8.41
C TYR A 221 -9.06 -18.97 8.35
N ASN A 222 -8.63 -19.30 7.13
CA ASN A 222 -7.28 -19.77 6.86
C ASN A 222 -6.63 -18.81 5.87
N ASP A 223 -5.50 -18.23 6.29
CA ASP A 223 -4.74 -17.28 5.47
C ASP A 223 -4.45 -17.81 4.08
N GLN A 224 -4.12 -19.10 3.96
CA GLN A 224 -3.73 -19.73 2.70
C GLN A 224 -4.89 -19.86 1.70
N THR A 225 -6.14 -19.76 2.15
CA THR A 225 -7.33 -19.99 1.32
C THR A 225 -8.23 -18.78 1.16
N LEU A 226 -7.88 -17.63 1.74
CA LEU A 226 -8.72 -16.42 1.78
C LEU A 226 -9.37 -16.05 0.44
N ASP A 227 -8.63 -16.08 -0.67
CA ASP A 227 -9.18 -15.73 -1.98
C ASP A 227 -10.19 -16.74 -2.52
N ASN A 228 -9.91 -18.03 -2.30
CA ASN A 228 -10.84 -19.09 -2.67
C ASN A 228 -12.09 -19.03 -1.79
N ASP A 229 -11.92 -18.69 -0.52
CA ASP A 229 -13.03 -18.57 0.43
C ASP A 229 -13.90 -17.36 0.09
N ILE A 230 -13.33 -16.21 -0.24
CA ILE A 230 -14.07 -15.05 -0.75
C ILE A 230 -14.83 -15.41 -2.03
N TYR A 231 -14.17 -16.09 -2.99
CA TYR A 231 -14.85 -16.52 -4.21
C TYR A 231 -16.05 -17.43 -3.90
N LYS A 232 -15.89 -18.40 -3.00
CA LYS A 232 -17.00 -19.27 -2.55
C LYS A 232 -18.11 -18.48 -1.87
N ILE A 233 -17.78 -17.55 -0.97
CA ILE A 233 -18.76 -16.69 -0.30
C ILE A 233 -19.60 -15.93 -1.33
N ARG A 234 -18.95 -15.31 -2.33
CA ARG A 234 -19.66 -14.60 -3.41
C ARG A 234 -20.54 -15.55 -4.22
N LYS A 235 -20.04 -16.74 -4.54
CA LYS A 235 -20.75 -17.73 -5.35
C LYS A 235 -21.96 -18.35 -4.66
N GLU A 236 -21.84 -18.63 -3.37
CA GLU A 236 -22.77 -19.51 -2.65
C GLU A 236 -23.70 -18.74 -1.70
N THR A 237 -23.25 -17.60 -1.17
CA THR A 237 -23.93 -16.92 -0.05
C THR A 237 -24.29 -15.47 -0.35
N PHE A 238 -23.31 -14.65 -0.74
CA PHE A 238 -23.49 -13.21 -0.87
C PHE A 238 -24.09 -12.80 -2.23
N GLY A 239 -23.75 -13.52 -3.29
CA GLY A 239 -24.07 -13.14 -4.65
C GLY A 239 -22.97 -12.29 -5.31
N PHE A 240 -23.18 -11.99 -6.58
CA PHE A 240 -22.26 -11.16 -7.37
C PHE A 240 -22.81 -9.76 -7.58
N GLU A 241 -24.06 -9.48 -7.26
CA GLU A 241 -24.73 -8.22 -7.61
C GLU A 241 -24.11 -7.00 -6.90
N ASN A 242 -23.68 -7.18 -5.65
CA ASN A 242 -23.12 -6.14 -4.79
C ASN A 242 -21.60 -6.32 -4.58
N SER A 243 -20.95 -5.28 -4.06
CA SER A 243 -19.56 -5.37 -3.61
C SER A 243 -19.47 -5.86 -2.17
N ILE A 244 -18.89 -7.04 -1.98
CA ILE A 244 -18.61 -7.57 -0.64
C ILE A 244 -17.56 -6.71 0.07
N TYR A 245 -16.62 -6.12 -0.69
CA TYR A 245 -15.68 -5.16 -0.15
C TYR A 245 -16.39 -3.92 0.39
N GLY A 246 -17.26 -3.31 -0.40
CA GLY A 246 -17.99 -2.10 -0.02
C GLY A 246 -18.80 -2.27 1.25
N GLU A 247 -19.42 -3.44 1.41
CA GLU A 247 -20.29 -3.75 2.56
C GLU A 247 -19.51 -4.00 3.86
N ILE A 248 -18.37 -4.71 3.79
CA ILE A 248 -17.63 -5.15 4.99
C ILE A 248 -16.42 -4.28 5.29
N CYS A 249 -15.75 -3.77 4.25
CA CYS A 249 -14.43 -3.14 4.32
C CYS A 249 -14.39 -1.71 3.77
N GLY A 250 -15.41 -1.28 3.02
CA GLY A 250 -15.46 0.04 2.39
C GLY A 250 -15.72 1.18 3.37
N THR A 251 -15.75 2.41 2.85
CA THR A 251 -16.06 3.65 3.61
C THR A 251 -17.43 3.67 4.27
N HIS A 252 -18.29 2.71 3.94
CA HIS A 252 -19.61 2.49 4.55
C HIS A 252 -19.57 1.48 5.71
N ALA A 253 -18.40 0.94 6.07
CA ALA A 253 -18.26 0.05 7.23
C ALA A 253 -18.53 0.83 8.52
N ILE A 254 -19.73 0.65 9.07
CA ILE A 254 -20.14 1.24 10.35
C ILE A 254 -19.52 0.41 11.47
N TYR A 255 -18.57 0.99 12.19
CA TYR A 255 -18.08 0.42 13.44
C TYR A 255 -18.99 0.85 14.58
N LYS A 256 -19.62 -0.11 15.26
CA LYS A 256 -20.41 0.17 16.47
C LYS A 256 -19.51 0.05 17.69
N ARG A 257 -19.46 1.08 18.53
CA ARG A 257 -18.86 0.99 19.86
C ARG A 257 -19.68 0.06 20.77
N ALA A 258 -19.06 -0.45 21.83
CA ALA A 258 -19.75 -1.20 22.89
C ALA A 258 -20.89 -0.40 23.57
N ASN A 259 -20.86 0.93 23.50
CA ASN A 259 -21.93 1.82 24.00
C ASN A 259 -22.98 2.22 22.93
N GLY A 260 -22.84 1.73 21.68
CA GLY A 260 -23.80 1.98 20.59
C GLY A 260 -23.48 3.13 19.63
N ASP A 261 -22.44 3.93 19.87
CA ASP A 261 -22.06 5.02 18.95
C ASP A 261 -21.53 4.47 17.61
N GLN A 262 -21.87 5.12 16.50
CA GLN A 262 -21.38 4.78 15.16
C GLN A 262 -20.10 5.57 14.82
N ILE A 263 -19.06 4.86 14.41
CA ILE A 263 -17.83 5.45 13.85
C ILE A 263 -17.75 5.10 12.37
N THR A 264 -17.48 6.10 11.54
CA THR A 264 -17.28 5.95 10.10
C THR A 264 -15.80 6.10 9.78
N LYS A 265 -15.24 5.17 9.00
CA LYS A 265 -13.89 5.29 8.41
C LYS A 265 -13.99 5.87 7.01
N LYS A 266 -13.19 6.90 6.71
CA LYS A 266 -13.14 7.56 5.40
C LYS A 266 -11.69 7.68 4.90
N ARG A 267 -11.51 8.05 3.63
CA ARG A 267 -10.17 8.27 3.04
C ARG A 267 -9.86 9.77 2.97
N ALA A 268 -8.59 10.11 3.09
CA ALA A 268 -8.07 11.46 2.84
C ALA A 268 -6.75 11.40 2.07
N GLN A 269 -6.35 12.51 1.44
CA GLN A 269 -5.06 12.61 0.73
C GLN A 269 -4.33 13.91 1.08
N VAL A 270 -2.99 13.89 0.99
CA VAL A 270 -2.19 15.11 1.08
C VAL A 270 -2.29 15.87 -0.25
N SER A 271 -2.75 17.11 -0.20
CA SER A 271 -2.88 17.99 -1.38
C SER A 271 -1.77 19.03 -1.50
N GLU A 272 -1.14 19.38 -0.39
CA GLU A 272 -0.06 20.36 -0.35
C GLU A 272 0.85 20.13 0.85
N VAL A 273 2.15 20.38 0.70
CA VAL A 273 3.12 20.34 1.80
C VAL A 273 3.72 21.73 1.98
N GLY A 274 3.65 22.26 3.19
CA GLY A 274 4.22 23.55 3.57
C GLY A 274 5.21 23.42 4.73
N SER A 275 6.08 24.42 4.86
CA SER A 275 6.93 24.61 6.04
C SER A 275 6.43 25.78 6.85
N ILE A 276 6.20 25.60 8.14
CA ILE A 276 5.95 26.74 9.04
C ILE A 276 7.29 27.24 9.57
N GLY A 277 7.51 28.55 9.42
CA GLY A 277 8.68 29.26 9.92
C GLY A 277 9.04 28.89 11.35
N SER A 278 10.33 28.98 11.72
CA SER A 278 10.75 28.87 13.11
C SER A 278 9.98 29.97 13.84
N LYS A 279 9.06 29.63 14.74
CA LYS A 279 8.74 30.58 15.78
C LYS A 279 10.08 30.82 16.46
N THR A 280 10.61 32.03 16.29
CA THR A 280 11.63 32.55 17.20
C THR A 280 11.20 32.15 18.60
N ASP A 281 12.14 31.58 19.36
CA ASP A 281 11.99 31.34 20.79
C ASP A 281 11.09 32.41 21.39
N PHE A 282 10.09 31.98 22.15
CA PHE A 282 9.28 32.81 23.04
C PHE A 282 9.87 34.22 23.24
N ASP A 283 9.31 35.24 22.57
CA ASP A 283 9.50 36.61 23.05
C ASP A 283 8.53 36.76 24.22
N LEU A 284 9.01 36.35 25.39
CA LEU A 284 8.38 36.62 26.67
C LEU A 284 8.56 38.13 26.92
N ASP A 285 7.79 38.96 26.21
CA ASP A 285 7.60 40.34 26.60
C ASP A 285 6.86 40.31 27.94
N LEU A 286 7.64 40.34 29.03
CA LEU A 286 7.18 40.40 30.41
C LEU A 286 6.50 41.74 30.74
N ASN A 287 6.20 42.57 29.73
CA ASN A 287 5.26 43.67 29.88
C ASN A 287 3.83 43.13 29.86
N GLN A 288 3.35 42.82 31.06
CA GLN A 288 1.97 42.52 31.45
C GLN A 288 0.91 42.97 30.42
N LYS A 289 0.56 42.08 29.49
CA LYS A 289 -0.81 41.95 29.01
C LYS A 289 -1.38 40.73 29.71
N THR A 290 -2.39 40.95 30.54
CA THR A 290 -3.30 39.90 31.02
C THR A 290 -3.78 39.11 29.81
N TYR A 291 -3.26 37.89 29.65
CA TYR A 291 -3.73 36.96 28.63
C TYR A 291 -5.13 36.50 29.03
N GLU A 292 -6.13 36.81 28.20
CA GLU A 292 -7.54 36.44 28.42
C GLU A 292 -7.71 34.91 28.50
N ASP A 293 -8.66 34.48 29.35
CA ASP A 293 -9.00 33.08 29.63
C ASP A 293 -9.31 32.24 28.37
N ASP A 294 -9.65 32.90 27.25
CA ASP A 294 -9.98 32.27 25.96
C ASP A 294 -8.79 31.56 25.28
N ILE A 295 -7.55 32.04 25.43
CA ILE A 295 -6.37 31.38 24.84
C ILE A 295 -6.05 30.08 25.59
N LEU A 296 -6.13 30.12 26.91
CA LEU A 296 -5.93 28.93 27.76
C LEU A 296 -7.03 27.89 27.52
N ALA A 297 -8.27 28.33 27.30
CA ALA A 297 -9.38 27.45 26.94
C ALA A 297 -9.18 26.79 25.57
N ASP A 298 -8.71 27.52 24.54
CA ASP A 298 -8.45 26.96 23.21
C ASP A 298 -7.27 25.97 23.20
N VAL A 299 -6.20 26.26 23.94
CA VAL A 299 -5.07 25.33 24.12
C VAL A 299 -5.51 24.07 24.85
N LYS A 300 -6.28 24.20 25.94
CA LYS A 300 -6.81 23.05 26.69
C LYS A 300 -7.74 22.20 25.83
N LYS A 301 -8.61 22.82 25.04
CA LYS A 301 -9.50 22.13 24.09
C LYS A 301 -8.74 21.40 22.99
N LYS A 302 -7.63 21.95 22.49
CA LYS A 302 -6.75 21.27 21.52
C LYS A 302 -6.07 20.03 22.11
N ILE A 303 -5.61 20.11 23.36
CA ILE A 303 -5.02 18.97 24.08
C ILE A 303 -6.09 17.89 24.32
N GLU A 304 -7.27 18.27 24.80
CA GLU A 304 -8.39 17.35 25.03
C GLU A 304 -8.86 16.68 23.72
N ASN A 305 -8.88 17.42 22.61
CA ASN A 305 -9.20 16.87 21.30
C ASN A 305 -8.13 15.88 20.78
N GLY A 306 -6.84 16.16 21.02
CA GLY A 306 -5.74 15.25 20.67
C GLY A 306 -5.83 13.95 21.46
N MET A 307 -5.96 14.04 22.80
CA MET A 307 -6.11 12.86 23.65
C MET A 307 -7.35 12.04 23.30
N ARG A 308 -8.48 12.70 23.01
CA ARG A 308 -9.71 12.03 22.56
C ARG A 308 -9.55 11.36 21.20
N ALA A 309 -8.75 11.93 20.31
CA ALA A 309 -8.45 11.33 19.01
C ALA A 309 -7.65 10.03 19.16
N GLU A 310 -6.59 10.03 19.99
CA GLU A 310 -5.83 8.82 20.28
C GLU A 310 -6.71 7.72 20.90
N GLU A 311 -7.54 8.08 21.89
CA GLU A 311 -8.48 7.14 22.51
C GLU A 311 -9.48 6.57 21.50
N LEU A 312 -9.97 7.40 20.57
CA LEU A 312 -10.88 6.96 19.52
C LEU A 312 -10.23 5.91 18.61
N VAL A 313 -8.98 6.14 18.21
CA VAL A 313 -8.24 5.21 17.35
C VAL A 313 -7.88 3.94 18.12
N TYR A 314 -7.44 4.06 19.37
CA TYR A 314 -7.14 2.94 20.26
C TYR A 314 -8.31 1.94 20.37
N GLU A 315 -9.52 2.45 20.63
CA GLU A 315 -10.71 1.61 20.78
C GLU A 315 -11.03 0.77 19.53
N ILE A 316 -10.64 1.24 18.34
CA ILE A 316 -10.84 0.53 17.08
C ILE A 316 -9.76 -0.53 16.85
N ILE A 317 -8.51 -0.22 17.19
CA ILE A 317 -7.38 -1.11 16.85
C ILE A 317 -7.17 -2.20 17.90
N LYS A 318 -7.48 -1.96 19.18
CA LYS A 318 -7.10 -2.86 20.29
C LYS A 318 -7.59 -4.30 20.16
N HIS A 319 -8.72 -4.50 19.46
CA HIS A 319 -9.30 -5.82 19.23
C HIS A 319 -8.63 -6.58 18.08
N ASN A 320 -7.93 -5.87 17.19
CA ASN A 320 -7.29 -6.43 16.00
C ASN A 320 -5.78 -6.65 16.17
N VAL A 321 -5.24 -6.38 17.37
CA VAL A 321 -3.82 -6.59 17.67
C VAL A 321 -3.56 -8.07 18.00
N ASP A 322 -2.70 -8.71 17.21
CA ASP A 322 -2.16 -10.02 17.55
C ASP A 322 -1.10 -9.86 18.65
N ARG A 323 -1.54 -10.07 19.88
CA ARG A 323 -0.70 -9.91 21.08
C ARG A 323 0.54 -10.81 21.05
N LYS A 324 0.43 -12.01 20.47
CA LYS A 324 1.54 -12.97 20.44
C LYS A 324 2.64 -12.47 19.50
N ILE A 325 2.27 -12.00 18.32
CA ILE A 325 3.18 -11.37 17.37
C ILE A 325 3.84 -10.15 18.02
N LEU A 326 3.03 -9.28 18.62
CA LEU A 326 3.52 -8.03 19.23
C LEU A 326 4.56 -8.29 20.33
N ILE A 327 4.24 -9.19 21.26
CA ILE A 327 5.14 -9.58 22.36
C ILE A 327 6.44 -10.16 21.80
N ASN A 328 6.36 -11.06 20.83
CA ASN A 328 7.55 -11.68 20.23
C ASN A 328 8.46 -10.64 19.57
N LYS A 329 7.89 -9.70 18.82
CA LYS A 329 8.66 -8.67 18.12
C LYS A 329 9.29 -7.66 19.06
N ILE A 330 8.54 -7.15 20.04
CA ILE A 330 9.08 -6.25 21.06
C ILE A 330 10.22 -6.93 21.82
N SER A 331 10.05 -8.18 22.23
CA SER A 331 11.10 -8.93 22.92
C SER A 331 12.33 -9.16 22.06
N GLN A 332 12.18 -9.36 20.76
CA GLN A 332 13.32 -9.46 19.82
C GLN A 332 14.07 -8.13 19.68
N ILE A 333 13.35 -7.02 19.45
CA ILE A 333 13.94 -5.69 19.23
C ILE A 333 14.68 -5.21 20.48
N TYR A 334 14.03 -5.30 21.64
CA TYR A 334 14.55 -4.75 22.90
C TYR A 334 15.29 -5.78 23.75
N LYS A 335 15.44 -7.02 23.26
CA LYS A 335 16.10 -8.14 23.97
C LYS A 335 15.53 -8.36 25.37
N ILE A 336 14.21 -8.17 25.53
CA ILE A 336 13.52 -8.29 26.81
C ILE A 336 13.42 -9.77 27.17
N LYS A 337 13.90 -10.12 28.37
CA LYS A 337 13.82 -11.48 28.92
C LYS A 337 12.60 -11.70 29.83
N ALA A 338 11.97 -10.61 30.28
CA ALA A 338 10.81 -10.62 31.18
C ALA A 338 9.48 -10.58 30.40
N PHE A 339 9.15 -11.68 29.72
CA PHE A 339 7.95 -11.81 28.88
C PHE A 339 6.65 -11.62 29.66
N ASP A 340 6.60 -12.06 30.92
CA ASP A 340 5.40 -11.98 31.75
C ASP A 340 5.01 -10.52 32.03
N VAL A 341 6.00 -9.66 32.30
CA VAL A 341 5.78 -8.22 32.54
C VAL A 341 5.26 -7.50 31.30
N LEU A 342 5.76 -7.88 30.12
CA LEU A 342 5.29 -7.32 28.84
C LEU A 342 3.85 -7.77 28.54
N THR A 343 3.54 -9.04 28.83
CA THR A 343 2.19 -9.62 28.65
C THR A 343 1.17 -8.93 29.55
N GLU A 344 1.51 -8.70 30.82
CA GLU A 344 0.64 -8.02 31.80
C GLU A 344 0.36 -6.55 31.44
N ASN A 345 1.24 -5.90 30.68
CA ASN A 345 1.11 -4.47 30.34
C ASN A 345 0.79 -4.22 28.86
N ILE A 346 0.39 -5.25 28.11
CA ILE A 346 0.24 -5.16 26.64
C ILE A 346 -0.73 -4.06 26.19
N GLU A 347 -1.81 -3.79 26.95
CA GLU A 347 -2.75 -2.69 26.65
C GLU A 347 -2.08 -1.31 26.73
N LYS A 348 -1.22 -1.10 27.74
CA LYS A 348 -0.48 0.15 27.90
C LYS A 348 0.56 0.31 26.79
N VAL A 349 1.13 -0.80 26.33
CA VAL A 349 2.10 -0.83 25.23
C VAL A 349 1.43 -0.50 23.91
N ILE A 350 0.20 -0.98 23.67
CA ILE A 350 -0.59 -0.62 22.49
C ILE A 350 -0.89 0.89 22.47
N HIS A 351 -1.13 1.52 23.63
CA HIS A 351 -1.27 2.97 23.74
C HIS A 351 0.02 3.64 24.26
N TYR A 352 1.10 3.52 23.49
CA TYR A 352 2.45 3.81 23.94
C TYR A 352 2.70 5.26 24.36
N SER A 353 2.35 6.25 23.51
CA SER A 353 2.69 7.65 23.79
C SER A 353 2.05 8.17 25.08
N LYS A 354 0.80 7.79 25.31
CA LYS A 354 0.05 8.13 26.52
C LYS A 354 0.62 7.52 27.80
N ASN A 355 1.18 6.31 27.74
CA ASN A 355 1.55 5.54 28.93
C ASN A 355 3.05 5.55 29.25
N TYR A 356 3.92 5.73 28.26
CA TYR A 356 5.36 5.56 28.42
C TYR A 356 6.18 6.77 27.95
N ASP A 357 5.89 7.32 26.78
CA ASP A 357 6.66 8.44 26.23
C ASP A 357 5.80 9.40 25.40
N ARG A 358 5.41 10.51 26.01
CA ARG A 358 4.59 11.55 25.37
C ARG A 358 5.27 12.24 24.18
N TYR A 359 6.56 12.01 23.97
CA TYR A 359 7.33 12.56 22.86
C TYR A 359 7.73 11.48 21.84
N ALA A 360 7.15 10.28 21.95
CA ALA A 360 7.33 9.24 20.95
C ALA A 360 6.89 9.75 19.56
N PRO A 361 7.59 9.37 18.49
CA PRO A 361 7.25 9.78 17.12
C PRO A 361 6.07 8.98 16.52
N PHE A 362 5.30 8.32 17.38
CA PHE A 362 4.10 7.53 17.11
C PHE A 362 3.26 7.48 18.41
N ASP A 363 1.95 7.28 18.28
CA ASP A 363 1.04 7.25 19.43
C ASP A 363 0.70 5.84 19.89
N LEU A 364 0.33 4.99 18.92
CA LEU A 364 -0.18 3.66 19.15
C LEU A 364 0.68 2.61 18.47
N ILE A 365 0.64 1.41 19.03
CA ILE A 365 1.27 0.22 18.46
C ILE A 365 0.21 -0.82 18.17
N SER A 366 0.26 -1.38 16.97
CA SER A 366 -0.56 -2.51 16.53
C SER A 366 0.33 -3.58 15.89
N THR A 367 -0.29 -4.54 15.23
CA THR A 367 0.40 -5.58 14.47
C THR A 367 -0.11 -5.66 13.05
N HIS A 368 0.81 -5.87 12.11
CA HIS A 368 0.49 -6.11 10.70
C HIS A 368 1.50 -7.09 10.10
N ASN A 369 1.02 -8.15 9.43
CA ASN A 369 1.85 -9.17 8.76
C ASN A 369 3.06 -9.66 9.58
N ASP A 370 2.80 -10.18 10.78
CA ASP A 370 3.84 -10.67 11.70
C ASP A 370 4.83 -9.62 12.21
N ASP A 371 4.59 -8.32 12.05
CA ASP A 371 5.46 -7.24 12.53
C ASP A 371 4.71 -6.14 13.31
N ILE A 372 5.50 -5.26 13.95
CA ILE A 372 5.00 -4.09 14.68
C ILE A 372 4.52 -3.03 13.69
N LEU A 373 3.30 -2.53 13.91
CA LEU A 373 2.76 -1.37 13.21
C LEU A 373 2.76 -0.16 14.16
N TYR A 374 3.50 0.88 13.81
CA TYR A 374 3.48 2.18 14.50
C TYR A 374 2.38 3.05 13.89
N ILE A 375 1.51 3.61 14.73
CA ILE A 375 0.39 4.44 14.29
C ILE A 375 0.53 5.81 14.94
N GLU A 376 0.59 6.84 14.12
CA GLU A 376 0.58 8.24 14.53
C GLU A 376 -0.81 8.82 14.33
N VAL A 377 -1.36 9.46 15.37
CA VAL A 377 -2.71 9.98 15.38
C VAL A 377 -2.68 11.51 15.31
N LYS A 378 -3.16 12.06 14.19
CA LYS A 378 -3.29 13.51 14.01
C LYS A 378 -4.75 13.92 14.24
N SER A 379 -4.98 14.92 15.08
CA SER A 379 -6.30 15.55 15.20
C SER A 379 -6.33 16.88 14.44
N THR A 380 -7.44 17.19 13.77
CA THR A 380 -7.63 18.49 13.12
C THR A 380 -9.09 18.91 13.08
N THR A 381 -9.34 20.22 13.15
CA THR A 381 -10.66 20.83 12.88
C THR A 381 -10.75 21.42 11.47
N GLY A 382 -9.60 21.65 10.83
CA GLY A 382 -9.49 22.23 9.49
C GLY A 382 -9.06 21.19 8.46
N ASN A 383 -8.19 21.62 7.54
CA ASN A 383 -7.62 20.81 6.45
C ASN A 383 -6.09 20.75 6.53
N THR A 384 -5.53 20.87 7.72
CA THR A 384 -4.08 20.86 7.92
C THR A 384 -3.74 20.01 9.12
N ILE A 385 -2.70 19.18 8.96
CA ILE A 385 -2.06 18.41 10.03
C ILE A 385 -0.58 18.78 10.08
N TYR A 386 0.07 18.44 11.19
CA TYR A 386 1.44 18.85 11.46
C TYR A 386 2.28 17.66 11.87
N PHE A 387 3.49 17.59 11.32
CA PHE A 387 4.50 16.61 11.67
C PHE A 387 5.72 17.28 12.30
N SER A 388 6.28 16.67 13.34
CA SER A 388 7.62 17.00 13.78
C SER A 388 8.67 16.38 12.86
N LYS A 389 9.89 16.93 12.88
CA LYS A 389 11.03 16.30 12.19
C LYS A 389 11.31 14.87 12.67
N ALA A 390 11.11 14.63 13.97
CA ALA A 390 11.31 13.32 14.57
C ALA A 390 10.31 12.31 14.02
N GLU A 391 9.04 12.70 13.88
CA GLU A 391 8.00 11.88 13.24
C GLU A 391 8.33 11.61 11.77
N ILE A 392 8.71 12.62 10.97
CA ILE A 392 9.06 12.39 9.55
C ILE A 392 10.25 11.44 9.42
N LYS A 393 11.29 11.63 10.24
CA LYS A 393 12.46 10.74 10.22
C LYS A 393 12.08 9.33 10.65
N PHE A 394 11.32 9.18 11.73
CA PHE A 394 10.89 7.89 12.22
C PHE A 394 9.98 7.17 11.22
N ALA A 395 9.05 7.91 10.60
CA ALA A 395 8.19 7.44 9.53
C ALA A 395 9.01 6.98 8.32
N TYR A 396 10.10 7.71 7.97
CA TYR A 396 11.01 7.32 6.90
C TYR A 396 11.79 6.02 7.24
N ASP A 397 12.32 5.92 8.46
CA ASP A 397 13.06 4.75 8.93
C ASP A 397 12.15 3.51 9.07
N HIS A 398 10.83 3.72 9.20
CA HIS A 398 9.81 2.67 9.34
C HIS A 398 8.71 2.76 8.27
N LEU A 399 9.02 3.19 7.04
CA LEU A 399 8.05 3.38 5.95
C LEU A 399 7.12 2.18 5.75
N GLU A 400 7.69 0.99 5.92
CA GLU A 400 7.00 -0.29 5.77
C GLU A 400 6.09 -0.65 6.94
N ASN A 401 6.18 0.06 8.06
CA ASN A 401 5.57 -0.23 9.35
C ASN A 401 5.01 1.01 10.09
N TYR A 402 4.77 2.11 9.38
CA TYR A 402 4.21 3.35 9.91
C TYR A 402 2.86 3.68 9.24
N GLU A 403 1.88 4.12 10.02
CA GLU A 403 0.56 4.56 9.54
C GLU A 403 0.20 5.89 10.20
N VAL A 404 -0.44 6.78 9.45
CA VAL A 404 -1.03 8.00 9.99
C VAL A 404 -2.53 7.93 9.90
N VAL A 405 -3.17 8.22 11.03
CA VAL A 405 -4.63 8.27 11.16
C VAL A 405 -5.02 9.68 11.54
N ILE A 406 -5.96 10.26 10.79
CA ILE A 406 -6.44 11.62 11.04
C ILE A 406 -7.83 11.56 11.66
N VAL A 407 -8.01 12.21 12.81
CA VAL A 407 -9.31 12.37 13.46
C VAL A 407 -9.82 13.78 13.24
N LYS A 408 -11.00 13.88 12.61
CA LYS A 408 -11.73 15.14 12.43
C LYS A 408 -13.14 14.98 12.99
N GLY A 409 -13.39 15.58 14.15
CA GLY A 409 -14.63 15.35 14.90
C GLY A 409 -14.69 13.92 15.46
N ASN A 410 -15.73 13.16 15.10
CA ASN A 410 -15.86 11.73 15.46
C ASN A 410 -15.54 10.80 14.27
N THR A 411 -14.99 11.34 13.18
CA THR A 411 -14.67 10.57 11.96
C THR A 411 -13.18 10.30 11.91
N ILE A 412 -12.82 9.07 11.57
CA ILE A 412 -11.44 8.64 11.35
C ILE A 412 -11.17 8.57 9.85
N TYR A 413 -10.06 9.18 9.46
CA TYR A 413 -9.56 9.18 8.09
C TYR A 413 -8.23 8.44 8.04
N GLU A 414 -8.16 7.44 7.17
CA GLU A 414 -6.91 6.80 6.79
C GLU A 414 -6.27 7.63 5.67
N ILE A 415 -4.97 7.88 5.78
CA ILE A 415 -4.20 8.63 4.79
C ILE A 415 -2.99 7.81 4.35
N ASP A 416 -2.82 7.69 3.05
CA ASP A 416 -1.56 7.19 2.50
C ASP A 416 -0.57 8.35 2.41
N ILE A 417 0.49 8.25 3.21
CA ILE A 417 1.55 9.25 3.28
C ILE A 417 2.88 8.71 2.78
N TYR A 418 2.94 7.47 2.28
CA TYR A 418 4.20 6.77 1.99
C TYR A 418 5.12 7.57 1.06
N ASP A 419 4.61 7.94 -0.12
CA ASP A 419 5.35 8.74 -1.11
C ASP A 419 5.63 10.16 -0.56
N THR A 420 4.70 10.73 0.20
CA THR A 420 4.88 12.06 0.82
C THR A 420 6.03 12.07 1.83
N ILE A 421 6.17 11.05 2.67
CA ILE A 421 7.27 10.93 3.63
C ILE A 421 8.61 10.78 2.90
N ILE A 422 8.66 9.97 1.83
CA ILE A 422 9.88 9.85 1.00
C ILE A 422 10.25 11.19 0.38
N ASP A 423 9.29 11.88 -0.23
CA ASP A 423 9.50 13.18 -0.88
C ASP A 423 10.00 14.20 0.15
N VAL A 424 9.32 14.34 1.29
CA VAL A 424 9.67 15.29 2.36
C VAL A 424 11.03 14.98 2.97
N TYR A 425 11.30 13.72 3.33
CA TYR A 425 12.58 13.33 3.88
C TYR A 425 13.73 13.52 2.89
N SER A 426 13.50 13.22 1.60
CA SER A 426 14.49 13.46 0.55
C SER A 426 14.83 14.94 0.40
N ILE A 427 13.86 15.84 0.54
CA ILE A 427 14.09 17.29 0.56
C ILE A 427 14.83 17.69 1.85
N MET A 428 14.53 17.05 3.00
CA MET A 428 15.23 17.28 4.26
C MET A 428 16.72 16.93 4.20
N ILE A 429 17.11 15.89 3.46
CA ILE A 429 18.52 15.43 3.38
C ILE A 429 19.30 16.05 2.20
N ASN A 430 18.65 16.39 1.08
CA ASN A 430 19.34 16.80 -0.16
C ASN A 430 19.50 18.32 -0.33
N ASN A 431 18.75 19.13 0.41
CA ASN A 431 18.86 20.59 0.32
C ASN A 431 19.70 21.14 1.47
N GLU A 432 20.71 21.95 1.13
CA GLU A 432 21.38 22.93 2.01
C GLU A 432 20.42 24.03 2.53
N VAL A 433 19.10 23.81 2.46
CA VAL A 433 18.14 24.62 3.20
C VAL A 433 18.42 24.32 4.66
N ASN A 434 18.93 25.31 5.37
CA ASN A 434 19.09 25.26 6.81
C ASN A 434 17.67 25.08 7.41
N TRP A 435 17.22 23.84 7.56
CA TRP A 435 15.89 23.54 8.10
C TRP A 435 15.92 23.93 9.58
N SER A 436 15.63 25.19 9.90
CA SER A 436 15.43 25.68 11.26
C SER A 436 14.03 25.36 11.81
N TYR A 437 13.18 24.74 10.98
CA TYR A 437 11.77 24.49 11.28
C TYR A 437 11.57 23.24 12.13
N GLU A 438 10.84 23.33 13.25
CA GLU A 438 10.51 22.17 14.09
C GLU A 438 9.31 21.37 13.56
N THR A 439 8.49 21.98 12.69
CA THR A 439 7.19 21.43 12.27
C THR A 439 6.96 21.58 10.77
N ILE A 440 6.40 20.54 10.16
CA ILE A 440 6.07 20.45 8.74
C ILE A 440 4.55 20.33 8.62
N SER A 441 3.92 21.13 7.77
CA SER A 441 2.46 21.15 7.62
C SER A 441 2.02 20.41 6.36
N PHE A 442 1.07 19.50 6.50
CA PHE A 442 0.43 18.82 5.37
C PHE A 442 -1.00 19.32 5.26
N LYS A 443 -1.37 19.81 4.08
CA LYS A 443 -2.76 20.13 3.74
C LYS A 443 -3.45 18.86 3.25
N ILE A 444 -4.63 18.62 3.79
CA ILE A 444 -5.36 17.37 3.63
C ILE A 444 -6.69 17.65 2.93
N ASP A 445 -6.93 16.94 1.84
CA ASP A 445 -8.23 16.87 1.20
C ASP A 445 -8.99 15.68 1.79
N PHE A 446 -10.13 15.96 2.42
CA PHE A 446 -11.01 14.94 2.98
C PHE A 446 -12.07 14.56 1.95
N PHE A 447 -12.19 13.26 1.68
CA PHE A 447 -13.25 12.74 0.82
C PHE A 447 -14.47 12.34 1.66
N GLU A 448 -15.67 12.67 1.17
CA GLU A 448 -16.93 12.33 1.83
C GLU A 448 -17.34 10.88 1.61
#